data_AF-A0A4Z1FT24-F1
#
_entry.id   AF-A0A4Z1FT24-F1
#
_cell.length_a   1.000
_cell.length_b   1.000
_cell.length_c   1.000
_cell.angle_alpha   90.00
_cell.angle_beta   90.00
_cell.angle_gamma   90.00
#
_symmetry.space_group_name_H-M   'P 1'
#
loop_
_entity.id
_entity.type
_entity.pdbx_description
1 polymer ?
#
loop_
_entity_poly.entity_id
_entity_poly.type
_entity_poly.pdbx_seq_one_letter_code
_entity_poly.pdbx_strand_id
1 'polypeptide(L)'
;MTFHPAQTWHSSFKDIQPNPNSPFNNATPQILDIPLNPLEIHYREICGMLKYIQDNTRQVTKDKKKYSRELQVALMRLDVGGGEGRDGKGRLRKVVVLRKIVRSHQDYKKNLMLCEGELWRKENELKRILKLHVRENGNADYYEGRNWWFVAGEEESDDEDDEDEDDEDEVEGTDGMELECWSEEDEDLEMEMEG
;
A
#
# COMPACT_ATOMS: atom_id res chain seq x y z
N MET A 1 -78.71 22.79 28.34
CA MET A 1 -77.74 22.86 27.24
C MET A 1 -76.40 23.23 27.84
N THR A 2 -75.46 22.29 27.88
CA THR A 2 -74.10 22.47 28.41
C THR A 2 -73.15 22.77 27.25
N PHE A 3 -72.55 23.96 27.24
CA PHE A 3 -71.48 24.30 26.30
C PHE A 3 -70.14 23.81 26.86
N HIS A 4 -69.44 22.97 26.09
CA HIS A 4 -68.04 22.63 26.37
C HIS A 4 -67.12 23.70 25.75
N PRO A 5 -66.06 24.15 26.44
CA PRO A 5 -65.07 25.05 25.84
C PRO A 5 -64.20 24.29 24.84
N ALA A 6 -63.93 24.91 23.69
CA ALA A 6 -63.07 24.38 22.64
C ALA A 6 -61.63 24.20 23.14
N GLN A 7 -61.09 23.01 22.93
CA GLN A 7 -59.70 22.64 23.22
C GLN A 7 -58.80 23.24 22.13
N THR A 8 -58.01 24.26 22.46
CA THR A 8 -57.06 24.88 21.53
C THR A 8 -55.75 24.09 21.53
N TRP A 9 -55.39 23.51 20.38
CA TRP A 9 -54.18 22.70 20.14
C TRP A 9 -52.87 23.50 20.00
N HIS A 10 -52.73 24.63 20.69
CA HIS A 10 -51.49 25.41 20.65
C HIS A 10 -50.70 25.21 21.94
N SER A 11 -49.47 24.69 21.81
CA SER A 11 -48.48 24.69 22.89
C SER A 11 -48.25 26.12 23.35
N SER A 12 -48.40 26.35 24.66
CA SER A 12 -48.21 27.66 25.28
C SER A 12 -46.75 28.11 25.13
N PHE A 13 -46.51 29.39 24.85
CA PHE A 13 -45.15 29.98 24.82
C PHE A 13 -44.39 29.81 26.15
N LYS A 14 -45.08 29.45 27.24
CA LYS A 14 -44.46 29.14 28.54
C LYS A 14 -43.92 27.72 28.67
N ASP A 15 -44.20 26.81 27.74
CA ASP A 15 -43.72 25.41 27.76
C ASP A 15 -42.35 25.22 27.09
N ILE A 16 -41.74 26.27 26.52
CA ILE A 16 -40.45 26.19 25.81
C ILE A 16 -39.28 26.64 26.70
N GLN A 17 -39.50 26.84 28.00
CA GLN A 17 -38.37 27.07 28.90
C GLN A 17 -37.77 25.72 29.31
N PRO A 18 -36.53 25.39 28.89
CA PRO A 18 -35.89 24.16 29.31
C PRO A 18 -35.78 24.18 30.84
N ASN A 19 -36.20 23.09 31.48
CA ASN A 19 -36.12 22.96 32.94
C ASN A 19 -34.63 23.09 33.36
N PRO A 20 -34.26 24.11 34.16
CA PRO A 20 -32.87 24.33 34.56
C PRO A 20 -32.32 23.23 35.48
N ASN A 21 -33.18 22.37 36.02
CA ASN A 21 -32.80 21.20 36.80
C ASN A 21 -32.88 19.89 35.99
N SER A 22 -33.15 19.95 34.69
CA SER A 22 -32.99 18.77 33.84
C SER A 22 -31.48 18.56 33.68
N PRO A 23 -30.91 17.43 34.13
CA PRO A 23 -29.56 17.09 33.75
C PRO A 23 -29.56 17.09 32.21
N PHE A 24 -28.61 17.83 31.62
CA PHE A 24 -28.35 17.72 30.20
C PHE A 24 -28.29 16.23 29.88
N ASN A 25 -29.21 15.73 29.06
CA ASN A 25 -29.04 14.41 28.48
C ASN A 25 -27.78 14.53 27.64
N ASN A 26 -26.65 14.14 28.23
CA ASN A 26 -25.47 13.72 27.50
C ASN A 26 -25.89 12.46 26.76
N ALA A 27 -26.71 12.64 25.71
CA ALA A 27 -26.87 11.63 24.71
C ALA A 27 -25.47 11.50 24.12
N THR A 28 -24.71 10.54 24.65
CA THR A 28 -23.51 10.03 24.01
C THR A 28 -23.87 9.93 22.53
N PRO A 29 -23.14 10.60 21.63
CA PRO A 29 -23.46 10.53 20.21
C PRO A 29 -23.60 9.05 19.91
N GLN A 30 -24.82 8.62 19.57
CA GLN A 30 -25.04 7.23 19.22
C GLN A 30 -24.11 7.03 18.05
N ILE A 31 -23.04 6.27 18.27
CA ILE A 31 -22.18 5.80 17.21
C ILE A 31 -23.13 4.94 16.39
N LEU A 32 -23.72 5.59 15.39
CA LEU A 32 -24.60 4.99 14.43
C LEU A 32 -23.71 4.01 13.70
N ASP A 33 -23.75 2.77 14.15
CA ASP A 33 -23.05 1.62 13.61
C ASP A 33 -23.73 1.24 12.29
N ILE A 34 -23.71 2.20 11.36
CA ILE A 34 -24.28 2.07 10.03
C ILE A 34 -23.34 1.13 9.29
N PRO A 35 -23.82 -0.04 8.84
CA PRO A 35 -22.99 -0.96 8.09
C PRO A 35 -22.54 -0.29 6.80
N LEU A 36 -21.30 -0.61 6.41
CA LEU A 36 -20.69 -0.01 5.24
C LEU A 36 -21.40 -0.47 3.96
N ASN A 37 -21.61 0.47 3.07
CA ASN A 37 -22.02 0.19 1.71
C ASN A 37 -20.91 -0.64 1.02
N PRO A 38 -21.24 -1.62 0.16
CA PRO A 38 -20.27 -2.31 -0.69
C PRO A 38 -19.19 -1.40 -1.34
N LEU A 39 -19.56 -0.19 -1.79
CA LEU A 39 -18.58 0.76 -2.35
C LEU A 39 -17.59 1.30 -1.31
N GLU A 40 -18.03 1.50 -0.07
CA GLU A 40 -17.16 1.93 1.05
C GLU A 40 -16.23 0.81 1.51
N ILE A 41 -16.73 -0.44 1.50
CA ILE A 41 -15.92 -1.63 1.77
C ILE A 41 -14.81 -1.73 0.72
N HIS A 42 -15.17 -1.61 -0.56
CA HIS A 42 -14.20 -1.68 -1.64
C HIS A 42 -13.15 -0.56 -1.58
N TYR A 43 -13.56 0.65 -1.17
CA TYR A 43 -12.64 1.76 -0.95
C TYR A 43 -11.60 1.44 0.14
N ARG A 44 -12.05 0.86 1.26
CA ARG A 44 -11.16 0.42 2.34
C ARG A 44 -10.21 -0.69 1.91
N GLU A 45 -10.68 -1.63 1.08
CA GLU A 45 -9.83 -2.69 0.51
C GLU A 45 -8.69 -2.09 -0.32
N ILE A 46 -9.01 -1.16 -1.23
CA ILE A 46 -8.01 -0.47 -2.07
C ILE A 46 -7.00 0.28 -1.19
N CYS A 47 -7.48 0.99 -0.18
CA CYS A 47 -6.62 1.68 0.80
C CYS A 47 -5.68 0.71 1.53
N GLY A 48 -6.20 -0.45 1.95
CA GLY A 48 -5.39 -1.50 2.59
C GLY A 48 -4.33 -2.07 1.64
N MET A 49 -4.67 -2.26 0.37
CA MET A 49 -3.72 -2.69 -0.66
C MET A 49 -2.63 -1.63 -0.93
N LEU A 50 -2.99 -0.35 -0.97
CA LEU A 50 -2.03 0.74 -1.10
C LEU A 50 -1.04 0.76 0.08
N LYS A 51 -1.54 0.66 1.31
CA LYS A 51 -0.69 0.57 2.50
C LYS A 51 0.25 -0.65 2.44
N TYR A 52 -0.27 -1.81 2.04
CA TYR A 52 0.56 -3.00 1.84
C TYR A 52 1.68 -2.74 0.82
N ILE A 53 1.38 -2.10 -0.31
CA ILE A 53 2.40 -1.79 -1.32
C ILE A 53 3.46 -0.83 -0.79
N GLN A 54 3.07 0.22 -0.05
CA GLN A 54 4.01 1.16 0.56
C GLN A 54 4.95 0.44 1.55
N ASP A 55 4.39 -0.37 2.46
CA ASP A 55 5.16 -1.14 3.43
C ASP A 55 6.13 -2.11 2.73
N ASN A 56 5.68 -2.81 1.69
CA ASN A 56 6.53 -3.73 0.92
C ASN A 56 7.58 -2.99 0.11
N THR A 57 7.28 -1.82 -0.47
CA THR A 57 8.26 -1.02 -1.21
C THR A 57 9.39 -0.55 -0.30
N ARG A 58 9.06 -0.13 0.92
CA ARG A 58 10.05 0.21 1.96
C ARG A 58 10.93 -1.00 2.31
N GLN A 59 10.31 -2.15 2.56
CA GLN A 59 11.03 -3.38 2.91
C GLN A 59 11.96 -3.86 1.77
N VAL A 60 11.46 -3.91 0.54
CA VAL A 60 12.21 -4.34 -0.65
C VAL A 60 13.39 -3.42 -0.93
N THR A 61 13.20 -2.11 -0.74
CA THR A 61 14.29 -1.13 -0.89
C THR A 61 15.39 -1.37 0.14
N LYS A 62 15.01 -1.62 1.40
CA LYS A 62 15.96 -1.95 2.47
C LYS A 62 16.72 -3.26 2.20
N ASP A 63 16.01 -4.30 1.76
CA ASP A 63 16.61 -5.59 1.45
C ASP A 63 17.52 -5.51 0.21
N LYS A 64 17.12 -4.77 -0.84
CA LYS A 64 17.98 -4.48 -2.00
C LYS A 64 19.28 -3.80 -1.54
N LYS A 65 19.21 -2.77 -0.69
CA LYS A 65 20.39 -2.07 -0.15
C LYS A 65 21.31 -3.06 0.59
N LYS A 66 20.75 -3.94 1.42
CA LYS A 66 21.51 -5.00 2.11
C LYS A 66 22.22 -5.94 1.13
N TYR A 67 21.50 -6.51 0.17
CA TYR A 67 22.08 -7.46 -0.80
C TYR A 67 23.08 -6.80 -1.76
N SER A 68 22.90 -5.51 -2.07
CA SER A 68 23.84 -4.75 -2.89
C SER A 68 25.18 -4.56 -2.17
N ARG A 69 25.17 -4.24 -0.86
CA ARG A 69 26.38 -4.20 -0.03
C ARG A 69 27.06 -5.57 0.05
N GLU A 70 26.29 -6.64 0.25
CA GLU A 70 26.83 -8.00 0.25
C GLU A 70 27.45 -8.39 -1.10
N LEU A 71 26.84 -7.96 -2.21
CA LEU A 71 27.34 -8.18 -3.57
C LEU A 71 28.67 -7.46 -3.78
N GLN A 72 28.80 -6.20 -3.36
CA GLN A 72 30.06 -5.46 -3.44
C GLN A 72 31.19 -6.18 -2.67
N VAL A 73 30.93 -6.63 -1.44
CA VAL A 73 31.91 -7.39 -0.66
C VAL A 73 32.26 -8.71 -1.34
N ALA A 74 31.27 -9.41 -1.94
CA ALA A 74 31.52 -10.66 -2.66
C ALA A 74 32.37 -10.44 -3.91
N LEU A 75 32.15 -9.35 -4.65
CA LEU A 75 32.95 -8.95 -5.80
C LEU A 75 34.40 -8.63 -5.39
N MET A 76 34.61 -7.83 -4.35
CA MET A 76 35.95 -7.55 -3.83
C MET A 76 36.70 -8.84 -3.42
N ARG A 77 36.01 -9.79 -2.77
CA ARG A 77 36.61 -11.08 -2.40
C ARG A 77 36.94 -11.96 -3.60
N LEU A 78 36.13 -11.89 -4.66
CA LEU A 78 36.39 -12.60 -5.90
C LEU A 78 37.60 -12.00 -6.63
N ASP A 79 37.71 -10.67 -6.65
CA ASP A 79 38.83 -9.94 -7.25
C ASP A 79 40.17 -10.27 -6.55
N VAL A 80 40.19 -10.20 -5.22
CA VAL A 80 41.39 -10.51 -4.42
C VAL A 80 41.73 -12.02 -4.41
N GLY A 81 40.71 -12.87 -4.28
CA GLY A 81 40.89 -14.31 -4.07
C GLY A 81 40.90 -15.15 -5.34
N GLY A 82 40.51 -14.60 -6.49
CA GLY A 82 40.35 -15.31 -7.75
C GLY A 82 39.14 -16.26 -7.79
N GLY A 83 38.74 -16.63 -9.01
CA GLY A 83 37.63 -17.53 -9.31
C GLY A 83 38.00 -19.02 -9.41
N GLU A 84 39.28 -19.36 -9.29
CA GLU A 84 39.79 -20.72 -9.50
C GLU A 84 39.79 -21.58 -8.23
N GLY A 85 39.81 -22.90 -8.42
CA GLY A 85 39.76 -23.87 -7.33
C GLY A 85 38.38 -24.02 -6.68
N ARG A 86 38.30 -24.89 -5.65
CA ARG A 86 37.03 -25.18 -4.94
C ARG A 86 36.45 -23.89 -4.32
N ASP A 87 37.29 -23.10 -3.67
CA ASP A 87 36.87 -21.88 -2.98
C ASP A 87 36.56 -20.73 -3.95
N GLY A 88 37.28 -20.62 -5.07
CA GLY A 88 36.99 -19.66 -6.13
C GLY A 88 35.66 -19.93 -6.82
N LYS A 89 35.34 -21.20 -7.11
CA LYS A 89 34.02 -21.59 -7.63
C LYS A 89 32.91 -21.23 -6.65
N GLY A 90 33.16 -21.34 -5.34
CA GLY A 90 32.23 -20.89 -4.30
C GLY A 90 32.00 -19.38 -4.33
N ARG A 91 33.06 -18.58 -4.47
CA ARG A 91 32.98 -17.10 -4.61
C ARG A 91 32.19 -16.70 -5.86
N LEU A 92 32.47 -17.33 -7.00
CA LEU A 92 31.74 -17.09 -8.26
C LEU A 92 30.25 -17.37 -8.10
N ARG A 93 29.87 -18.54 -7.57
CA ARG A 93 28.45 -18.87 -7.34
C ARG A 93 27.78 -17.85 -6.43
N LYS A 94 28.45 -17.41 -5.37
CA LYS A 94 27.92 -16.39 -4.45
C LYS A 94 27.64 -15.08 -5.17
N VAL A 95 28.57 -14.60 -6.01
CA VAL A 95 28.38 -13.38 -6.82
C VAL A 95 27.18 -13.53 -7.77
N VAL A 96 27.08 -14.67 -8.46
CA VAL A 96 25.96 -14.95 -9.39
C VAL A 96 24.61 -14.92 -8.66
N VAL A 97 24.51 -15.58 -7.51
CA VAL A 97 23.27 -15.60 -6.72
C VAL A 97 22.92 -14.19 -6.24
N LEU A 98 23.88 -13.44 -5.70
CA LEU A 98 23.64 -12.08 -5.22
C LEU A 98 23.20 -11.13 -6.34
N ARG A 99 23.79 -11.23 -7.54
CA ARG A 99 23.32 -10.47 -8.72
C ARG A 99 21.86 -10.78 -9.07
N LYS A 100 21.48 -12.06 -9.06
CA LYS A 100 20.09 -12.47 -9.30
C LYS A 100 19.14 -11.91 -8.24
N ILE A 101 19.54 -11.96 -6.96
CA ILE A 101 18.74 -11.43 -5.85
C ILE A 101 18.53 -9.92 -6.00
N VAL A 102 19.59 -9.14 -6.25
CA VAL A 102 19.49 -7.69 -6.42
C VAL A 102 18.58 -7.33 -7.59
N ARG A 103 18.73 -8.00 -8.73
CA ARG A 103 17.86 -7.81 -9.90
C ARG A 103 16.40 -8.15 -9.59
N SER A 104 16.16 -9.27 -8.92
CA SER A 104 14.82 -9.69 -8.50
C SER A 104 14.14 -8.67 -7.58
N HIS A 105 14.87 -8.05 -6.65
CA HIS A 105 14.32 -6.97 -5.81
C HIS A 105 14.01 -5.71 -6.61
N GLN A 106 14.85 -5.36 -7.60
CA GLN A 106 14.60 -4.22 -8.49
C GLN A 106 13.35 -4.45 -9.34
N ASP A 107 13.19 -5.64 -9.92
CA ASP A 107 12.03 -5.98 -10.73
C ASP A 107 10.75 -6.04 -9.88
N TYR A 108 10.83 -6.58 -8.66
CA TYR A 108 9.71 -6.59 -7.73
C TYR A 108 9.31 -5.16 -7.31
N LYS A 109 10.27 -4.26 -7.03
CA LYS A 109 9.98 -2.83 -6.78
C LYS A 109 9.25 -2.20 -7.96
N LYS A 110 9.70 -2.45 -9.21
CA LYS A 110 9.02 -1.95 -10.42
C LYS A 110 7.57 -2.43 -10.50
N ASN A 111 7.32 -3.71 -10.22
CA ASN A 111 5.96 -4.26 -10.22
C ASN A 111 5.08 -3.64 -9.13
N LEU A 112 5.63 -3.40 -7.93
CA LEU A 112 4.93 -2.72 -6.86
C LEU A 112 4.50 -1.29 -7.28
N MET A 113 5.39 -0.53 -7.92
CA MET A 113 5.06 0.82 -8.41
C MET A 113 3.96 0.81 -9.49
N LEU A 114 3.94 -0.19 -10.37
CA LEU A 114 2.86 -0.34 -11.36
C LEU A 114 1.51 -0.61 -10.68
N CYS A 115 1.49 -1.54 -9.71
CA CYS A 115 0.29 -1.83 -8.92
C CYS A 115 -0.19 -0.60 -8.12
N GLU A 116 0.75 0.16 -7.54
CA GLU A 116 0.44 1.38 -6.80
C GLU A 116 -0.27 2.40 -7.70
N GLY A 117 0.24 2.65 -8.91
CA GLY A 117 -0.37 3.57 -9.86
C GLY A 117 -1.76 3.14 -10.33
N GLU A 118 -2.03 1.85 -10.46
CA GLU A 118 -3.38 1.34 -10.74
C GLU A 118 -4.33 1.54 -9.57
N LEU A 119 -3.88 1.24 -8.35
CA LEU A 119 -4.71 1.39 -7.15
C LEU A 119 -5.01 2.85 -6.85
N TRP A 120 -4.05 3.77 -7.06
CA TRP A 120 -4.29 5.21 -6.95
C TRP A 120 -5.38 5.70 -7.90
N ARG A 121 -5.42 5.20 -9.14
CA ARG A 121 -6.48 5.56 -10.10
C ARG A 121 -7.85 5.08 -9.60
N LYS A 122 -7.92 3.84 -9.11
CA LYS A 122 -9.15 3.25 -8.57
C LYS A 122 -9.61 3.93 -7.28
N GLU A 123 -8.70 4.24 -6.37
CA GLU A 123 -8.95 4.98 -5.13
C GLU A 123 -9.60 6.33 -5.43
N ASN A 124 -8.99 7.10 -6.33
CA ASN A 124 -9.47 8.43 -6.70
C ASN A 124 -10.84 8.37 -7.40
N GLU A 125 -11.04 7.41 -8.31
CA GLU A 125 -12.32 7.21 -8.98
C GLU A 125 -13.43 6.89 -7.97
N LEU A 126 -13.17 5.95 -7.07
CA LEU A 126 -14.15 5.51 -6.08
C LEU A 126 -14.43 6.60 -5.04
N LYS A 127 -13.41 7.33 -4.61
CA LYS A 127 -13.54 8.53 -3.76
C LYS A 127 -14.44 9.58 -4.40
N ARG A 128 -14.30 9.80 -5.71
CA ARG A 128 -15.17 10.73 -6.47
C ARG A 128 -16.62 10.24 -6.49
N ILE A 129 -16.84 8.95 -6.75
CA ILE A 129 -18.19 8.34 -6.76
C ILE A 129 -18.85 8.45 -5.39
N LEU A 130 -18.13 8.12 -4.32
CA LEU A 130 -18.64 8.20 -2.95
C LEU A 130 -19.03 9.64 -2.57
N LYS A 131 -18.19 10.63 -2.92
CA LYS A 131 -18.52 12.05 -2.72
C LYS A 131 -19.75 12.50 -3.51
N LEU A 132 -19.90 12.05 -4.76
CA LEU A 132 -21.06 12.38 -5.59
C LEU A 132 -22.36 11.81 -4.99
N HIS A 133 -22.35 10.54 -4.60
CA HIS A 133 -23.51 9.85 -4.04
C HIS A 133 -23.99 10.52 -2.74
N VAL A 134 -23.06 10.96 -1.90
CA VAL A 134 -23.38 11.69 -0.66
C VAL A 134 -24.00 13.07 -0.93
N ARG A 135 -23.51 13.78 -1.95
CA ARG A 135 -24.09 15.05 -2.40
C ARG A 135 -25.50 14.87 -2.97
N GLU A 136 -25.73 13.82 -3.75
CA GLU A 136 -27.04 13.49 -4.35
C GLU A 136 -28.07 13.07 -3.29
N ASN A 137 -27.65 12.37 -2.24
CA ASN A 137 -28.51 11.94 -1.13
C ASN A 137 -28.80 13.07 -0.12
N GLY A 138 -28.30 14.29 -0.33
CA GLY A 138 -28.57 15.45 0.51
C GLY A 138 -27.88 15.42 1.88
N ASN A 139 -26.86 14.57 2.06
CA ASN A 139 -26.10 14.45 3.31
C ASN A 139 -24.65 14.88 3.11
N ALA A 140 -24.43 16.10 2.61
CA ALA A 140 -23.09 16.61 2.25
C ALA A 140 -22.03 16.38 3.34
N ASP A 141 -22.46 16.45 4.61
CA ASP A 141 -21.58 16.39 5.77
C ASP A 141 -21.20 14.95 6.18
N TYR A 142 -21.75 13.91 5.53
CA TYR A 142 -21.56 12.50 5.91
C TYR A 142 -20.08 12.10 6.05
N TYR A 143 -19.23 12.65 5.18
CA TYR A 143 -17.78 12.46 5.26
C TYR A 143 -17.00 13.71 5.66
N GLU A 144 -17.59 14.92 5.70
CA GLU A 144 -16.87 16.14 6.11
C GLU A 144 -16.45 16.10 7.59
N GLY A 145 -17.23 15.44 8.45
CA GLY A 145 -16.84 15.12 9.83
C GLY A 145 -16.01 13.84 9.98
N ARG A 146 -15.79 13.10 8.88
CA ARG A 146 -15.04 11.84 8.83
C ARG A 146 -13.91 11.90 7.82
N ASN A 147 -13.07 12.95 7.86
CA ASN A 147 -11.85 12.98 7.05
C ASN A 147 -11.00 11.71 7.27
N TRP A 148 -11.01 11.15 8.48
CA TRP A 148 -10.40 9.84 8.80
C TRP A 148 -10.89 8.66 7.94
N TRP A 149 -12.05 8.78 7.28
CA TRP A 149 -12.60 7.76 6.38
C TRP A 149 -11.86 7.67 5.04
N PHE A 150 -11.32 8.79 4.57
CA PHE A 150 -10.54 8.90 3.35
C PHE A 150 -9.04 9.05 3.60
N VAL A 151 -8.64 9.16 4.87
CA VAL A 151 -7.25 9.14 5.31
C VAL A 151 -6.88 7.70 5.62
N ALA A 152 -6.61 6.94 4.57
CA ALA A 152 -5.65 5.87 4.70
C ALA A 152 -4.26 6.49 4.51
N GLY A 153 -3.52 6.69 5.60
CA GLY A 153 -2.07 6.85 5.53
C GLY A 153 -1.48 8.27 5.56
N GLU A 154 -2.22 9.28 6.01
CA GLU A 154 -1.62 10.59 6.36
C GLU A 154 -1.26 10.60 7.86
N GLU A 155 -0.52 9.57 8.32
CA GLU A 155 0.40 9.79 9.43
C GLU A 155 1.71 10.21 8.77
N GLU A 156 2.04 11.48 8.92
CA GLU A 156 3.29 12.15 8.62
C GLU A 156 4.47 11.16 8.58
N SER A 157 4.81 10.72 7.36
CA SER A 157 6.16 10.25 7.09
C SER A 157 7.00 11.51 7.16
N ASP A 158 7.58 11.75 8.33
CA ASP A 158 8.77 12.57 8.47
C ASP A 158 9.84 11.90 7.61
N ASP A 159 9.79 12.19 6.30
CA ASP A 159 10.77 11.78 5.29
C ASP A 159 12.06 12.56 5.56
N GLU A 160 12.71 12.25 6.67
CA GLU A 160 14.12 12.52 6.86
C GLU A 160 14.92 11.34 6.26
N ASP A 161 15.77 11.69 5.29
CA ASP A 161 16.71 10.88 4.50
C ASP A 161 16.19 10.15 3.25
N ASP A 162 15.58 10.92 2.33
CA ASP A 162 15.76 10.70 0.88
C ASP A 162 17.19 11.08 0.48
N GLU A 163 18.17 10.25 0.83
CA GLU A 163 19.37 10.07 0.01
C GLU A 163 19.07 8.96 -1.01
N ASP A 164 18.19 9.29 -1.97
CA ASP A 164 18.14 8.67 -3.29
C ASP A 164 19.34 9.18 -4.11
N GLU A 165 20.55 8.80 -3.69
CA GLU A 165 21.73 8.91 -4.53
C GLU A 165 21.90 7.62 -5.37
N ASP A 166 22.04 7.84 -6.68
CA ASP A 166 22.52 6.96 -7.74
C ASP A 166 21.55 5.92 -8.35
N ASP A 167 20.66 6.42 -9.21
CA ASP A 167 20.40 5.81 -10.53
C ASP A 167 21.12 6.67 -11.61
N GLU A 168 22.45 6.57 -11.68
CA GLU A 168 23.24 6.92 -12.89
C GLU A 168 24.06 5.71 -13.34
N ASP A 169 23.38 4.70 -13.90
CA ASP A 169 24.03 3.72 -14.78
C ASP A 169 23.95 4.23 -16.24
N GLU A 170 24.62 5.36 -16.51
CA GLU A 170 25.00 5.76 -17.87
C GLU A 170 26.42 5.25 -18.14
N VAL A 171 26.53 3.95 -18.50
CA VAL A 171 27.76 3.41 -19.10
C VAL A 171 27.52 3.25 -20.60
N GLU A 172 27.72 4.35 -21.32
CA GLU A 172 27.90 4.36 -22.76
C GLU A 172 29.32 3.88 -23.12
N GLY A 173 29.40 2.74 -23.81
CA GLY A 173 30.60 2.25 -24.52
C GLY A 173 31.51 1.30 -23.72
N THR A 174 32.02 0.18 -24.22
CA THR A 174 32.05 -0.42 -25.57
C THR A 174 32.50 -1.88 -25.42
N ASP A 175 31.99 -2.71 -26.34
CA ASP A 175 32.55 -3.98 -26.83
C ASP A 175 32.66 -5.22 -25.94
N GLY A 176 31.87 -6.24 -26.32
CA GLY A 176 32.36 -7.61 -26.39
C GLY A 176 32.11 -8.48 -25.17
N MET A 177 30.89 -8.99 -25.02
CA MET A 177 30.65 -10.39 -24.66
C MET A 177 29.17 -10.72 -24.88
N GLU A 178 28.87 -11.15 -26.11
CA GLU A 178 27.72 -12.01 -26.37
C GLU A 178 27.90 -13.28 -25.52
N LEU A 179 27.07 -13.45 -24.49
CA LEU A 179 26.92 -14.71 -23.81
C LEU A 179 25.44 -15.08 -23.87
N GLU A 180 25.13 -15.72 -25.00
CA GLU A 180 24.18 -16.82 -25.19
C GLU A 180 23.00 -16.87 -24.20
N CYS A 181 21.80 -16.61 -24.75
CA CYS A 181 20.55 -17.13 -24.24
C CYS A 181 20.68 -18.65 -24.05
N TRP A 182 20.95 -19.10 -22.82
CA TRP A 182 20.74 -20.48 -22.44
C TRP A 182 19.25 -20.65 -22.14
N SER A 183 18.53 -21.10 -23.15
CA SER A 183 17.16 -21.59 -23.06
C SER A 183 17.06 -22.71 -22.02
N GLU A 184 16.02 -22.63 -21.19
CA GLU A 184 15.51 -23.74 -20.37
C GLU A 184 15.23 -24.95 -21.27
N GLU A 185 16.06 -25.98 -21.15
CA GLU A 185 15.70 -27.35 -21.53
C GLU A 185 15.81 -28.21 -20.26
N ASP A 186 14.67 -28.38 -19.61
CA ASP A 186 14.43 -29.43 -18.63
C ASP A 186 14.43 -30.77 -19.39
N GLU A 187 15.56 -31.48 -19.38
CA GLU A 187 15.59 -32.88 -19.79
C GLU A 187 15.18 -33.76 -18.61
N ASP A 188 13.90 -34.17 -18.65
CA ASP A 188 13.32 -35.23 -17.83
C ASP A 188 14.11 -36.54 -17.99
N LEU A 189 14.88 -36.90 -16.96
CA LEU A 189 15.53 -38.21 -16.84
C LEU A 189 14.50 -39.29 -16.44
N GLU A 190 13.80 -39.86 -17.42
CA GLU A 190 13.17 -41.18 -17.28
C GLU A 190 14.28 -42.25 -17.21
N MET A 191 14.60 -42.73 -16.00
CA MET A 191 15.36 -43.96 -15.84
C MET A 191 14.43 -45.18 -16.01
N GLU A 192 14.45 -45.78 -17.19
CA GLU A 192 14.05 -47.19 -17.36
C GLU A 192 15.03 -48.08 -16.60
N MET A 193 14.55 -48.79 -15.57
CA MET A 193 15.25 -49.95 -15.04
C MET A 193 14.67 -51.21 -15.68
N GLU A 194 15.46 -51.83 -16.57
CA GLU A 194 15.33 -53.25 -16.88
C GLU A 194 16.69 -53.93 -16.75
N GLY A 195 16.71 -55.04 -15.99
CA GLY A 195 17.86 -55.90 -15.73
C GLY A 195 17.79 -56.59 -14.38
#